data_AF-A0A194XH31-F1
#
_entry.id   AF-A0A194XH31-F1
#
_cell.length_a   1.000
_cell.length_b   1.000
_cell.length_c   1.000
_cell.angle_alpha   90.00
_cell.angle_beta   90.00
_cell.angle_gamma   90.00
#
_symmetry.space_group_name_H-M   'P 1'
#
loop_
_entity.id
_entity.type
_entity.pdbx_description
1 polymer ?
#
loop_
_entity_poly.entity_id
_entity_poly.type
_entity_poly.pdbx_seq_one_letter_code
_entity_poly.pdbx_strand_id
1 'polypeptide(L)'
;LIRGAWGRSLLELVERIGKERVFVPYKAVCAADFVASWKFYDTFATRDAEGYSIGVPLFPWFTAEGEAVTRNDVLAGKDAVRVKSCWGGMVAFDGRYFQGGNTLEAEGISAGQHAESQNSSKEKGKKVDGVGIPELPLRFRSEAEPFWDSSECCLIHSDIISLPSFPPLASSSTLAPKKEDEYDTGIYMNPYVRTAYSASAHRHIWLAKRFERLFSPLQRMLNYFARMPRFNYRRAEKEGQLVQDKLWISVHSNMTEEQSIAL
;
A
#
# COMPACT_ATOMS: atom_id res chain seq x y z
N LEU A 1 -20.55 -0.12 -13.74
CA LEU A 1 -19.29 -0.89 -13.83
C LEU A 1 -19.45 -2.40 -13.55
N ILE A 2 -20.49 -2.84 -12.83
CA ILE A 2 -20.71 -4.26 -12.52
C ILE A 2 -21.72 -4.84 -13.55
N ARG A 3 -21.26 -5.69 -14.48
CA ARG A 3 -22.10 -6.30 -15.54
C ARG A 3 -21.86 -7.82 -15.63
N GLY A 4 -22.70 -8.53 -16.37
CA GLY A 4 -22.58 -9.98 -16.59
C GLY A 4 -23.19 -10.83 -15.47
N ALA A 5 -22.99 -12.15 -15.54
CA ALA A 5 -23.57 -13.11 -14.58
C ALA A 5 -23.05 -12.86 -13.15
N TRP A 6 -21.73 -12.74 -12.98
CA TRP A 6 -21.11 -12.43 -11.69
C TRP A 6 -21.63 -11.11 -11.12
N GLY A 7 -21.70 -10.08 -11.96
CA GLY A 7 -22.16 -8.78 -11.52
C GLY A 7 -23.62 -8.77 -11.04
N ARG A 8 -24.49 -9.55 -11.70
CA ARG A 8 -25.87 -9.75 -11.23
C ARG A 8 -25.92 -10.48 -9.89
N SER A 9 -25.16 -11.55 -9.71
CA SER A 9 -25.11 -12.27 -8.44
C SER A 9 -24.57 -11.40 -7.30
N LEU A 10 -23.60 -10.52 -7.57
CA LEU A 10 -23.10 -9.59 -6.57
C LEU A 10 -24.16 -8.54 -6.18
N LEU A 11 -24.87 -7.98 -7.17
CA LEU A 11 -25.96 -7.04 -6.91
C LEU A 11 -27.10 -7.69 -6.12
N GLU A 12 -27.47 -8.92 -6.48
CA GLU A 12 -28.46 -9.72 -5.75
C GLU A 12 -28.02 -9.99 -4.31
N LEU A 13 -26.74 -10.32 -4.11
CA LEU A 13 -26.18 -10.50 -2.77
C LEU A 13 -26.30 -9.20 -1.95
N VAL A 14 -25.91 -8.06 -2.52
CA VAL A 14 -26.01 -6.74 -1.87
C VAL A 14 -27.46 -6.40 -1.54
N GLU A 15 -28.40 -6.70 -2.44
CA GLU A 15 -29.83 -6.51 -2.20
C GLU A 15 -30.36 -7.39 -1.05
N ARG A 16 -29.89 -8.64 -0.96
CA ARG A 16 -30.27 -9.57 0.11
C ARG A 16 -29.69 -9.20 1.48
N ILE A 17 -28.43 -8.76 1.53
CA ILE A 17 -27.76 -8.43 2.79
C ILE A 17 -28.03 -6.99 3.25
N GLY A 18 -28.50 -6.13 2.35
CA GLY A 18 -28.67 -4.70 2.60
C GLY A 18 -27.38 -3.92 2.36
N LYS A 19 -27.48 -2.74 1.73
CA LYS A 19 -26.32 -1.87 1.43
C LYS A 19 -25.60 -1.41 2.70
N GLU A 20 -26.35 -1.24 3.78
CA GLU A 20 -25.87 -0.88 5.10
C GLU A 20 -24.98 -1.96 5.76
N ARG A 21 -24.96 -3.17 5.20
CA ARG A 21 -24.08 -4.25 5.66
C ARG A 21 -22.86 -4.45 4.76
N VAL A 22 -22.68 -3.58 3.77
CA VAL A 22 -21.50 -3.55 2.91
C VAL A 22 -20.49 -2.56 3.50
N PHE A 23 -19.42 -3.09 4.06
CA PHE A 23 -18.36 -2.30 4.66
C PHE A 23 -17.11 -2.36 3.79
N VAL A 24 -16.46 -1.20 3.58
CA VAL A 24 -15.10 -1.11 3.04
C VAL A 24 -14.19 -0.64 4.17
N PRO A 25 -13.62 -1.55 4.97
CA PRO A 25 -12.76 -1.19 6.10
C PRO A 25 -11.29 -1.00 5.69
N TYR A 26 -10.97 -1.11 4.39
CA TYR A 26 -9.61 -1.11 3.88
C TYR A 26 -9.41 0.04 2.91
N LYS A 27 -8.25 0.71 3.00
CA LYS A 27 -7.86 1.73 2.03
C LYS A 27 -7.40 1.11 0.72
N ALA A 28 -6.63 0.03 0.81
CA ALA A 28 -6.20 -0.77 -0.34
C ALA A 28 -5.99 -2.24 0.03
N VAL A 29 -6.25 -3.14 -0.91
CA VAL A 29 -5.99 -4.58 -0.77
C VAL A 29 -5.38 -5.14 -2.05
N CYS A 30 -4.26 -5.85 -1.93
CA CYS A 30 -3.60 -6.51 -3.06
C CYS A 30 -3.75 -8.03 -3.01
N ALA A 31 -3.72 -8.67 -4.18
CA ALA A 31 -3.46 -10.09 -4.31
C ALA A 31 -1.96 -10.40 -4.13
N ALA A 32 -1.64 -11.68 -3.98
CA ALA A 32 -0.26 -12.18 -3.97
C ALA A 32 0.13 -12.70 -5.36
N ASP A 33 1.27 -12.26 -5.88
CA ASP A 33 1.67 -12.51 -7.26
C ASP A 33 2.86 -13.44 -7.42
N PHE A 34 2.77 -14.32 -8.42
CA PHE A 34 3.65 -15.48 -8.57
C PHE A 34 4.16 -15.62 -10.00
N VAL A 35 5.49 -15.58 -10.14
CA VAL A 35 6.17 -15.92 -11.41
C VAL A 35 6.26 -17.43 -11.60
N ALA A 36 6.33 -18.17 -10.50
CA ALA A 36 6.22 -19.63 -10.45
C ALA A 36 5.31 -20.01 -9.28
N SER A 37 4.71 -21.20 -9.28
CA SER A 37 3.73 -21.62 -8.26
C SER A 37 4.19 -21.48 -6.81
N TRP A 38 5.50 -21.48 -6.57
CA TRP A 38 6.15 -21.33 -5.27
C TRP A 38 6.94 -20.02 -5.10
N LYS A 39 7.17 -19.26 -6.18
CA LYS A 39 8.07 -18.09 -6.21
C LYS A 39 7.28 -16.79 -6.29
N PHE A 40 7.31 -16.02 -5.22
CA PHE A 40 6.70 -14.68 -5.18
C PHE A 40 7.43 -13.72 -6.13
N TYR A 41 6.68 -12.90 -6.86
CA TYR A 41 7.23 -12.03 -7.90
C TYR A 41 7.48 -10.60 -7.41
N ASP A 42 6.47 -9.97 -6.83
CA ASP A 42 6.39 -8.51 -6.63
C ASP A 42 7.25 -8.00 -5.45
N THR A 43 8.56 -8.27 -5.52
CA THR A 43 9.55 -7.90 -4.50
C THR A 43 9.80 -6.39 -4.45
N PHE A 44 9.54 -5.67 -5.54
CA PHE A 44 9.78 -4.24 -5.64
C PHE A 44 8.64 -3.42 -5.01
N ALA A 45 7.38 -3.66 -5.37
CA ALA A 45 6.28 -2.86 -4.83
C ALA A 45 5.86 -3.29 -3.42
N THR A 46 6.07 -4.55 -3.07
CA THR A 46 5.65 -5.07 -1.76
C THR A 46 6.62 -4.66 -0.67
N ARG A 47 6.11 -3.96 0.34
CA ARG A 47 6.82 -3.60 1.57
C ARG A 47 6.04 -4.11 2.76
N ASP A 48 6.73 -4.67 3.75
CA ASP A 48 6.07 -5.08 4.99
C ASP A 48 5.50 -3.87 5.75
N ALA A 49 4.77 -4.11 6.83
CA ALA A 49 4.10 -3.05 7.59
C ALA A 49 5.10 -2.05 8.23
N GLU A 50 6.35 -2.45 8.39
CA GLU A 50 7.45 -1.65 8.92
C GLU A 50 8.27 -0.96 7.80
N GLY A 51 7.94 -1.23 6.53
CA GLY A 51 8.58 -0.70 5.33
C GLY A 51 9.77 -1.52 4.81
N TYR A 52 10.13 -2.65 5.43
CA TYR A 52 11.19 -3.51 4.92
C TYR A 52 10.81 -4.11 3.56
N SER A 53 11.84 -4.35 2.74
CA SER A 53 11.69 -5.21 1.57
C SER A 53 11.35 -6.64 2.00
N ILE A 54 10.67 -7.38 1.12
CA ILE A 54 10.49 -8.81 1.36
C ILE A 54 11.83 -9.55 1.34
N GLY A 55 11.87 -10.76 1.90
CA GLY A 55 13.04 -11.62 1.89
C GLY A 55 13.25 -12.32 0.54
N VAL A 56 13.97 -13.43 0.57
CA VAL A 56 13.99 -14.34 -0.59
C VAL A 56 12.54 -14.75 -0.92
N PRO A 57 12.19 -14.91 -2.21
CA PRO A 57 10.81 -15.07 -2.69
C PRO A 57 10.22 -16.47 -2.44
N LEU A 58 10.48 -17.03 -1.25
CA LEU A 58 9.95 -18.28 -0.72
C LEU A 58 9.04 -17.95 0.47
N PHE A 59 8.01 -18.76 0.69
CA PHE A 59 7.10 -18.57 1.83
C PHE A 59 7.87 -18.53 3.17
N PRO A 60 7.54 -17.60 4.10
CA PRO A 60 6.40 -16.68 4.11
C PRO A 60 6.66 -15.31 3.43
N TRP A 61 7.63 -15.24 2.52
CA TRP A 61 8.04 -14.09 1.69
C TRP A 61 8.67 -12.94 2.49
N PHE A 62 8.06 -12.52 3.59
CA PHE A 62 8.56 -11.46 4.47
C PHE A 62 9.71 -11.92 5.36
N THR A 63 10.57 -10.98 5.75
CA THR A 63 11.70 -11.22 6.64
C THR A 63 11.25 -11.26 8.10
N ALA A 64 12.16 -11.61 9.01
CA ALA A 64 11.90 -11.58 10.44
C ALA A 64 12.63 -10.40 11.12
N GLU A 65 12.85 -9.32 10.36
CA GLU A 65 13.45 -8.09 10.88
C GLU A 65 12.40 -7.24 11.60
N GLY A 66 12.86 -6.36 12.49
CA GLY A 66 11.97 -5.51 13.28
C GLY A 66 11.04 -6.33 14.17
N GLU A 67 9.78 -5.90 14.28
CA GLU A 67 8.72 -6.61 15.00
C GLU A 67 8.13 -7.79 14.18
N ALA A 68 8.54 -7.93 12.92
CA ALA A 68 8.15 -9.00 12.00
C ALA A 68 6.62 -9.14 11.86
N VAL A 69 5.91 -8.02 11.95
CA VAL A 69 4.44 -7.96 12.04
C VAL A 69 3.78 -8.69 10.88
N THR A 70 4.16 -8.32 9.66
CA THR A 70 3.63 -8.89 8.42
C THR A 70 3.99 -10.37 8.27
N ARG A 71 5.22 -10.76 8.64
CA ARG A 71 5.63 -12.17 8.62
C ARG A 71 4.76 -13.01 9.55
N ASN A 72 4.51 -12.50 10.76
CA ASN A 72 3.67 -13.16 11.75
C ASN A 72 2.22 -13.25 11.28
N ASP A 73 1.69 -12.23 10.60
CA ASP A 73 0.36 -12.28 9.97
C ASP A 73 0.26 -13.41 8.93
N VAL A 74 1.27 -13.57 8.06
CA VAL A 74 1.33 -14.66 7.08
C VAL A 74 1.42 -16.03 7.75
N LEU A 75 2.29 -16.18 8.76
CA LEU A 75 2.47 -17.44 9.49
C LEU A 75 1.23 -17.84 10.30
N ALA A 76 0.49 -16.85 10.80
CA ALA A 76 -0.80 -17.04 11.46
C ALA A 76 -1.94 -17.38 10.49
N GLY A 77 -1.73 -17.28 9.18
CA GLY A 77 -2.75 -17.58 8.17
C GLY A 77 -3.85 -16.53 8.11
N LYS A 78 -3.53 -15.26 8.37
CA LYS A 78 -4.47 -14.16 8.20
C LYS A 78 -4.79 -13.95 6.71
N ASP A 79 -6.02 -13.58 6.42
CA ASP A 79 -6.48 -13.19 5.08
C ASP A 79 -6.29 -11.68 4.81
N ALA A 80 -6.13 -10.88 5.87
CA ALA A 80 -5.71 -9.49 5.83
C ALA A 80 -4.32 -9.36 6.46
N VAL A 81 -3.28 -9.54 5.64
CA VAL A 81 -1.88 -9.37 6.05
C VAL A 81 -1.50 -7.90 5.92
N ARG A 82 -1.11 -7.25 7.02
CA ARG A 82 -0.76 -5.81 6.99
C ARG A 82 0.52 -5.56 6.20
N VAL A 83 0.49 -4.59 5.30
CA VAL A 83 1.63 -4.19 4.47
C VAL A 83 1.62 -2.67 4.28
N LYS A 84 2.78 -2.06 4.07
CA LYS A 84 2.85 -0.61 3.80
C LYS A 84 2.56 -0.31 2.32
N SER A 85 2.89 -1.23 1.42
CA SER A 85 2.57 -1.14 -0.01
C SER A 85 2.58 -2.53 -0.67
N CYS A 86 1.87 -2.68 -1.79
CA CYS A 86 1.83 -3.90 -2.60
C CYS A 86 1.28 -3.60 -4.01
N TRP A 87 1.52 -4.49 -4.98
CA TRP A 87 0.93 -4.38 -6.32
C TRP A 87 0.52 -5.71 -6.95
N GLY A 88 0.61 -6.80 -6.19
CA GLY A 88 0.65 -8.18 -6.69
C GLY A 88 -0.47 -8.59 -7.66
N GLY A 89 -0.26 -8.36 -8.95
CA GLY A 89 -1.10 -8.75 -10.10
C GLY A 89 -2.51 -8.15 -10.15
N MET A 90 -3.11 -7.86 -9.01
CA MET A 90 -4.42 -7.22 -8.84
C MET A 90 -4.43 -6.42 -7.54
N VAL A 91 -4.93 -5.19 -7.61
CA VAL A 91 -5.11 -4.31 -6.45
C VAL A 91 -6.50 -3.71 -6.49
N ALA A 92 -7.13 -3.61 -5.32
CA ALA A 92 -8.39 -2.91 -5.11
C ALA A 92 -8.16 -1.74 -4.15
N PHE A 93 -8.63 -0.56 -4.53
CA PHE A 93 -8.55 0.65 -3.72
C PHE A 93 -9.95 1.11 -3.31
N ASP A 94 -10.05 1.81 -2.18
CA ASP A 94 -11.25 2.60 -1.88
C ASP A 94 -11.36 3.73 -2.92
N GLY A 95 -12.39 3.65 -3.76
CA GLY A 95 -12.63 4.58 -4.85
C GLY A 95 -12.82 6.03 -4.40
N ARG A 96 -13.18 6.28 -3.12
CA ARG A 96 -13.33 7.63 -2.56
C ARG A 96 -12.04 8.45 -2.61
N TYR A 97 -10.88 7.79 -2.56
CA TYR A 97 -9.59 8.48 -2.73
C TYR A 97 -9.39 9.03 -4.15
N PHE A 98 -10.06 8.48 -5.16
CA PHE A 98 -9.82 8.79 -6.57
C PHE A 98 -10.97 9.52 -7.26
N GLN A 99 -12.14 9.56 -6.62
CA GLN A 99 -13.33 10.18 -7.17
C GLN A 99 -13.48 11.59 -6.57
N GLY A 100 -13.32 12.61 -7.42
CA GLY A 100 -13.61 14.00 -7.04
C GLY A 100 -15.11 14.26 -7.08
N GLY A 101 -15.69 14.78 -5.98
CA GLY A 101 -17.04 15.34 -5.95
C GLY A 101 -17.92 14.91 -4.77
N ASN A 102 -18.53 15.92 -4.11
CA ASN A 102 -19.68 15.99 -3.20
C ASN A 102 -19.81 15.02 -2.00
N THR A 103 -19.17 13.85 -2.00
CA THR A 103 -19.27 12.87 -0.91
C THR A 103 -18.45 13.30 0.31
N LEU A 104 -17.33 13.99 0.09
CA LEU A 104 -16.44 14.51 1.14
C LEU A 104 -17.00 15.76 1.83
N GLU A 105 -17.71 16.62 1.08
CA GLU A 105 -18.42 17.78 1.62
C GLU A 105 -19.68 17.38 2.41
N ALA A 106 -20.38 16.31 1.98
CA ALA A 106 -21.52 15.77 2.71
C ALA A 106 -21.13 15.04 4.01
N GLU A 107 -19.90 14.49 4.08
CA GLU A 107 -19.38 13.78 5.26
C GLU A 107 -18.48 14.66 6.16
N GLY A 108 -18.26 15.94 5.83
CA GLY A 108 -17.46 16.86 6.66
C GLY A 108 -15.96 16.52 6.72
N ILE A 109 -15.46 15.70 5.80
CA ILE A 109 -14.08 15.23 5.80
C ILE A 109 -13.24 16.20 4.99
N SER A 110 -12.81 17.26 5.67
CA SER A 110 -11.76 18.14 5.15
C SER A 110 -10.44 17.41 5.29
N ALA A 111 -9.70 17.20 4.19
CA ALA A 111 -8.35 16.64 4.16
C ALA A 111 -7.28 17.53 4.86
N GLY A 112 -7.69 18.34 5.84
CA GLY A 112 -6.88 19.30 6.59
C GLY A 112 -7.07 19.25 8.11
N GLN A 113 -7.77 18.26 8.66
CA GLN A 113 -7.92 18.11 10.11
C GLN A 113 -6.70 17.42 10.76
N HIS A 114 -5.52 18.00 10.56
CA HIS A 114 -4.39 17.89 11.47
C HIS A 114 -3.63 19.23 11.62
N ALA A 115 -4.29 20.35 11.27
CA ALA A 115 -3.78 21.70 11.51
C ALA A 115 -4.70 22.45 12.50
N GLU A 116 -4.78 21.98 13.74
CA GLU A 116 -5.25 22.81 14.86
C GLU A 116 -4.09 23.11 15.80
N SER A 117 -3.35 24.17 15.47
CA SER A 117 -3.06 25.28 16.39
C SER A 117 -2.05 26.19 15.71
N GLN A 118 -2.53 27.27 15.11
CA GLN A 118 -2.13 28.65 15.37
C GLN A 118 -2.83 29.57 14.37
N ASN A 119 -3.56 30.55 14.90
CA ASN A 119 -4.19 31.63 14.17
C ASN A 119 -3.19 32.32 13.23
N SER A 120 -3.35 32.17 11.92
CA SER A 120 -2.86 33.15 10.95
C SER A 120 -3.64 32.99 9.65
N SER A 121 -4.40 34.03 9.33
CA SER A 121 -4.54 34.62 7.99
C SER A 121 -4.58 33.66 6.80
N LYS A 122 -5.71 33.67 6.09
CA LYS A 122 -5.83 33.20 4.69
C LYS A 122 -4.75 33.85 3.80
N GLU A 123 -3.56 33.28 3.78
CA GLU A 123 -2.67 33.33 2.63
C GLU A 123 -2.76 31.96 1.97
N LYS A 124 -3.20 31.95 0.71
CA LYS A 124 -3.01 30.80 -0.17
C LYS A 124 -1.50 30.59 -0.26
N GLY A 125 -0.97 29.71 0.58
CA GLY A 125 0.40 29.25 0.52
C GLY A 125 0.69 28.83 -0.91
N LYS A 126 1.61 29.56 -1.54
CA LYS A 126 2.20 29.22 -2.82
C LYS A 126 2.67 27.77 -2.71
N LYS A 127 2.15 26.86 -3.55
CA LYS A 127 2.71 25.51 -3.70
C LYS A 127 4.16 25.68 -4.10
N VAL A 128 5.07 25.54 -3.14
CA VAL A 128 6.48 25.33 -3.38
C VAL A 128 6.63 23.82 -3.45
N ASP A 129 6.73 23.32 -4.67
CA ASP A 129 7.40 22.05 -4.98
C ASP A 129 6.84 20.77 -4.32
N GLY A 130 5.52 20.57 -4.33
CA GLY A 130 4.93 19.24 -4.08
C GLY A 130 5.10 18.64 -2.67
N VAL A 131 5.65 19.38 -1.71
CA VAL A 131 5.88 18.93 -0.31
C VAL A 131 4.66 19.25 0.57
N GLY A 132 3.52 18.63 0.28
CA GLY A 132 2.29 18.77 1.07
C GLY A 132 1.46 17.50 1.10
N ILE A 133 0.56 17.40 2.09
CA ILE A 133 -0.44 16.34 2.16
C ILE A 133 -1.18 16.31 0.80
N PRO A 134 -1.27 15.14 0.12
CA PRO A 134 -1.87 15.05 -1.19
C PRO A 134 -3.34 15.45 -1.14
N GLU A 135 -3.75 16.29 -2.10
CA GLU A 135 -5.13 16.75 -2.19
C GLU A 135 -5.99 15.72 -2.93
N LEU A 136 -7.22 15.52 -2.45
CA LEU A 136 -8.21 14.70 -3.15
C LEU A 136 -8.74 15.44 -4.40
N PRO A 137 -9.06 14.73 -5.50
CA PRO A 137 -8.86 13.29 -5.70
C PRO A 137 -7.40 12.95 -6.01
N LEU A 138 -6.93 11.84 -5.42
CA LEU A 138 -5.61 11.29 -5.70
C LEU A 138 -5.45 10.94 -7.18
N ARG A 139 -4.23 11.16 -7.68
CA ARG A 139 -3.79 10.73 -9.01
C ARG A 139 -2.51 9.94 -8.87
N PHE A 140 -2.34 8.95 -9.73
CA PHE A 140 -1.04 8.31 -9.89
C PHE A 140 -0.01 9.36 -10.33
N ARG A 141 1.12 9.36 -9.66
CA ARG A 141 2.25 10.23 -9.94
C ARG A 141 3.53 9.41 -10.04
N SER A 142 4.50 9.93 -10.77
CA SER A 142 5.86 9.40 -10.84
C SER A 142 6.80 10.26 -10.00
N GLU A 143 7.90 9.66 -9.58
CA GLU A 143 9.07 10.42 -9.14
C GLU A 143 9.70 11.04 -10.39
N ALA A 144 10.11 12.31 -10.28
CA ALA A 144 10.69 13.02 -11.40
C ALA A 144 12.20 12.76 -11.55
N GLU A 145 12.83 12.27 -10.49
CA GLU A 145 14.22 11.86 -10.52
C GLU A 145 14.42 10.73 -11.54
N PRO A 146 15.55 10.71 -12.26
CA PRO A 146 15.84 9.66 -13.24
C PRO A 146 16.17 8.31 -12.60
N PHE A 147 16.24 8.23 -11.27
CA PHE A 147 16.52 7.01 -10.53
C PHE A 147 15.24 6.19 -10.35
N TRP A 148 15.34 4.87 -10.48
CA TRP A 148 14.23 3.95 -10.20
C TRP A 148 14.06 3.73 -8.69
N ASP A 149 13.98 4.81 -7.93
CA ASP A 149 13.87 4.78 -6.48
C ASP A 149 12.42 4.58 -6.03
N SER A 150 11.46 5.08 -6.82
CA SER A 150 10.02 4.93 -6.57
C SER A 150 9.24 4.49 -7.80
N SER A 151 8.32 3.53 -7.63
CA SER A 151 7.28 3.22 -8.60
C SER A 151 5.97 3.92 -8.26
N GLU A 152 5.12 4.14 -9.28
CA GLU A 152 3.74 4.64 -9.10
C GLU A 152 2.95 3.82 -8.06
N CYS A 153 3.22 2.52 -8.00
CA CYS A 153 2.56 1.62 -7.05
C CYS A 153 3.02 1.84 -5.61
N CYS A 154 4.25 2.28 -5.35
CA CYS A 154 4.66 2.68 -4.00
C CYS A 154 4.11 4.07 -3.65
N LEU A 155 4.17 5.02 -4.58
CA LEU A 155 3.77 6.41 -4.36
C LEU A 155 2.26 6.55 -4.08
N ILE A 156 1.42 5.80 -4.79
CA ILE A 156 -0.02 5.87 -4.52
C ILE A 156 -0.37 5.35 -3.12
N HIS A 157 0.35 4.34 -2.63
CA HIS A 157 0.13 3.82 -1.28
C HIS A 157 0.60 4.83 -0.23
N SER A 158 1.74 5.50 -0.42
CA SER A 158 2.14 6.59 0.49
C SER A 158 1.09 7.70 0.53
N ASP A 159 0.55 8.09 -0.63
CA ASP A 159 -0.46 9.15 -0.69
C ASP A 159 -1.75 8.73 0.03
N ILE A 160 -2.15 7.46 -0.08
CA ILE A 160 -3.31 6.90 0.64
C ILE A 160 -3.07 6.81 2.15
N ILE A 161 -1.84 6.48 2.58
CA ILE A 161 -1.47 6.41 4.01
C ILE A 161 -1.62 7.79 4.65
N SER A 162 -1.16 8.84 3.97
CA SER A 162 -1.19 10.24 4.43
C SER A 162 -2.58 10.79 4.69
N LEU A 163 -3.60 10.19 4.07
CA LEU A 163 -4.98 10.63 4.16
C LEU A 163 -5.74 9.88 5.25
N PRO A 164 -6.73 10.51 5.90
CA PRO A 164 -7.56 9.81 6.86
C PRO A 164 -8.33 8.65 6.20
N SER A 165 -8.63 7.62 6.99
CA SER A 165 -9.62 6.62 6.60
C SER A 165 -11.00 7.26 6.60
N PHE A 166 -11.77 7.04 5.55
CA PHE A 166 -13.16 7.48 5.53
C PHE A 166 -13.99 6.60 6.47
N PRO A 167 -14.99 7.17 7.16
CA PRO A 167 -15.91 6.40 7.97
C PRO A 167 -16.61 5.32 7.11
N PRO A 168 -16.92 4.16 7.68
CA PRO A 168 -17.71 3.16 6.98
C PRO A 168 -19.07 3.75 6.57
N LEU A 169 -19.51 3.47 5.34
CA LEU A 169 -20.76 3.96 4.75
C LEU A 169 -22.02 3.66 5.58
N ALA A 170 -21.93 2.76 6.56
CA ALA A 170 -22.96 2.47 7.52
C ALA A 170 -22.44 2.82 8.93
N SER A 171 -23.11 3.80 9.54
CA SER A 171 -22.94 4.22 10.93
C SER A 171 -23.25 3.06 11.88
N SER A 172 -22.26 2.21 12.15
CA SER A 172 -22.28 1.33 13.32
C SER A 172 -21.25 1.82 14.31
N SER A 173 -21.65 2.84 15.05
CA SER A 173 -21.02 3.38 16.25
C SER A 173 -21.07 2.38 17.41
N THR A 174 -20.49 1.18 17.27
CA THR A 174 -20.43 0.19 18.37
C THR A 174 -19.22 -0.76 18.34
N LEU A 175 -18.15 -0.45 17.59
CA LEU A 175 -16.88 -1.13 17.84
C LEU A 175 -16.11 -0.36 18.92
N ALA A 176 -15.87 -1.06 20.05
CA ALA A 176 -14.98 -0.63 21.13
C ALA A 176 -13.68 -0.03 20.55
N PRO A 177 -13.05 0.94 21.22
CA PRO A 177 -11.81 1.54 20.75
C PRO A 177 -10.79 0.42 20.49
N LYS A 178 -10.59 0.12 19.21
CA LYS A 178 -9.58 -0.83 18.76
C LYS A 178 -8.27 -0.18 19.23
N LYS A 179 -7.47 -0.90 20.02
CA LYS A 179 -6.12 -0.45 20.38
C LYS A 179 -5.44 -0.04 19.07
N GLU A 180 -5.03 1.22 18.96
CA GLU A 180 -4.36 1.72 17.76
C GLU A 180 -3.16 0.81 17.50
N ASP A 181 -3.24 0.06 16.42
CA ASP A 181 -2.18 -0.80 15.95
C ASP A 181 -1.30 0.09 15.08
N GLU A 182 -0.11 0.43 15.59
CA GLU A 182 0.83 1.37 14.95
C GLU A 182 1.13 1.00 13.48
N TYR A 183 1.05 -0.29 13.15
CA TYR A 183 1.37 -0.83 11.84
C TYR A 183 0.14 -1.05 10.94
N ASP A 184 -1.06 -0.73 11.42
CA ASP A 184 -2.29 -0.82 10.63
C ASP A 184 -2.53 0.48 9.85
N THR A 185 -1.94 0.55 8.66
CA THR A 185 -2.11 1.68 7.74
C THR A 185 -3.40 1.62 6.91
N GLY A 186 -4.22 0.57 7.09
CA GLY A 186 -5.39 0.30 6.26
C GLY A 186 -5.07 -0.36 4.91
N ILE A 187 -3.81 -0.76 4.67
CA ILE A 187 -3.36 -1.43 3.45
C ILE A 187 -3.01 -2.89 3.76
N TYR A 188 -3.53 -3.80 2.94
CA TYR A 188 -3.42 -5.23 3.19
C TYR A 188 -3.07 -6.03 1.94
N MET A 189 -2.40 -7.17 2.13
CA MET A 189 -2.26 -8.21 1.13
C MET A 189 -3.12 -9.40 1.51
N ASN A 190 -3.86 -9.97 0.57
CA ASN A 190 -4.57 -11.21 0.76
C ASN A 190 -3.76 -12.40 0.19
N PRO A 191 -3.13 -13.24 1.03
CA PRO A 191 -2.28 -14.34 0.57
C PRO A 191 -3.07 -15.49 -0.09
N TYR A 192 -4.40 -15.48 -0.01
CA TYR A 192 -5.29 -16.49 -0.60
C TYR A 192 -5.78 -16.12 -1.99
N VAL A 193 -5.83 -14.83 -2.32
CA VAL A 193 -6.06 -14.35 -3.68
C VAL A 193 -4.71 -14.34 -4.40
N ARG A 194 -4.47 -15.35 -5.27
CA ARG A 194 -3.17 -15.53 -5.94
C ARG A 194 -3.26 -15.36 -7.44
N THR A 195 -2.50 -14.42 -7.97
CA THR A 195 -2.30 -14.22 -9.41
C THR A 195 -1.04 -14.92 -9.88
N ALA A 196 -0.93 -15.18 -11.18
CA ALA A 196 0.31 -15.68 -11.76
C ALA A 196 0.45 -15.29 -13.22
N TYR A 197 1.71 -15.11 -13.65
CA TYR A 197 2.07 -14.70 -15.01
C TYR A 197 1.82 -15.78 -16.09
N SER A 198 1.62 -17.03 -15.69
CA SER A 198 1.32 -18.11 -16.62
C SER A 198 0.25 -19.05 -16.09
N ALA A 199 -0.54 -19.62 -17.01
CA ALA A 199 -1.53 -20.64 -16.69
C ALA A 199 -0.89 -21.87 -16.03
N SER A 200 0.34 -22.22 -16.43
CA SER A 200 1.09 -23.31 -15.81
C SER A 200 1.45 -23.00 -14.36
N ALA A 201 2.00 -21.82 -14.07
CA ALA A 201 2.29 -21.40 -12.70
C ALA A 201 1.02 -21.42 -11.85
N HIS A 202 -0.07 -20.84 -12.35
CA HIS A 202 -1.36 -20.79 -11.68
C HIS A 202 -1.92 -22.19 -11.35
N ARG A 203 -1.89 -23.12 -12.32
CA ARG A 203 -2.40 -24.49 -12.15
C ARG A 203 -1.73 -25.25 -11.01
N HIS A 204 -0.46 -24.96 -10.71
CA HIS A 204 0.29 -25.65 -9.66
C HIS A 204 0.28 -24.91 -8.31
N ILE A 205 -0.34 -23.73 -8.20
CA ILE A 205 -0.41 -22.97 -6.94
C ILE A 205 -1.06 -23.79 -5.83
N TRP A 206 -2.15 -24.51 -6.12
CA TRP A 206 -2.84 -25.30 -5.08
C TRP A 206 -1.93 -26.34 -4.44
N LEU A 207 -1.03 -26.94 -5.23
CA LEU A 207 -0.08 -27.94 -4.74
C LEU A 207 1.01 -27.26 -3.92
N ALA A 208 1.57 -26.15 -4.40
CA ALA A 208 2.57 -25.38 -3.66
C ALA A 208 2.05 -24.93 -2.28
N LYS A 209 0.79 -24.47 -2.20
CA LYS A 209 0.13 -24.08 -0.94
C LYS A 209 0.14 -25.16 0.14
N ARG A 210 0.12 -26.43 -0.24
CA ARG A 210 0.13 -27.54 0.73
C ARG A 210 1.46 -27.68 1.46
N PHE A 211 2.56 -27.32 0.81
CA PHE A 211 3.91 -27.54 1.31
C PHE A 211 4.65 -26.25 1.65
N GLU A 212 4.15 -25.08 1.24
CA GLU A 212 4.87 -23.81 1.36
C GLU A 212 5.29 -23.47 2.79
N ARG A 213 4.50 -23.84 3.81
CA ARG A 213 4.82 -23.61 5.23
C ARG A 213 6.10 -24.33 5.68
N LEU A 214 6.45 -25.45 5.04
CA LEU A 214 7.70 -26.18 5.31
C LEU A 214 8.93 -25.36 4.91
N PHE A 215 8.77 -24.34 4.04
CA PHE A 215 9.85 -23.46 3.64
C PHE A 215 10.17 -22.36 4.67
N SER A 216 9.36 -22.15 5.72
CA SER A 216 9.61 -21.10 6.72
C SER A 216 11.02 -21.15 7.36
N PRO A 217 11.52 -22.29 7.89
CA PRO A 217 12.89 -22.36 8.43
C PRO A 217 13.95 -22.20 7.33
N LEU A 218 13.72 -22.78 6.16
CA LEU A 218 14.61 -22.66 5.01
C LEU A 218 14.74 -21.20 4.56
N GLN A 219 13.64 -20.48 4.48
CA GLN A 219 13.59 -19.07 4.09
C GLN A 219 14.34 -18.19 5.09
N ARG A 220 14.20 -18.44 6.39
CA ARG A 220 14.96 -17.72 7.42
C ARG A 220 16.46 -17.93 7.24
N MET A 221 16.90 -19.16 7.02
CA MET A 221 18.30 -19.48 6.75
C MET A 221 18.81 -18.79 5.48
N LEU A 222 18.04 -18.84 4.40
CA LEU A 222 18.41 -18.23 3.12
C LEU A 222 18.46 -16.69 3.20
N ASN A 223 17.56 -16.05 3.95
CA ASN A 223 17.62 -14.60 4.18
C ASN A 223 18.94 -14.19 4.83
N TYR A 224 19.38 -14.93 5.84
CA TYR A 224 20.64 -14.66 6.53
C TYR A 224 21.83 -14.71 5.56
N PHE A 225 21.93 -15.78 4.76
CA PHE A 225 23.01 -15.91 3.78
C PHE A 225 22.91 -14.89 2.63
N ALA A 226 21.70 -14.53 2.21
CA ALA A 226 21.47 -13.57 1.15
C ALA A 226 21.55 -12.10 1.63
N ARG A 227 21.73 -11.85 2.94
CA ARG A 227 21.67 -10.51 3.57
C ARG A 227 20.38 -9.77 3.20
N MET A 228 19.25 -10.48 3.31
CA MET A 228 17.92 -9.94 3.10
C MET A 228 17.27 -9.64 4.46
N PRO A 229 16.53 -8.54 4.61
CA PRO A 229 16.14 -7.57 3.58
C PRO A 229 17.29 -6.62 3.22
N ARG A 230 17.23 -6.04 2.01
CA ARG A 230 18.20 -5.02 1.61
C ARG A 230 17.98 -3.76 2.44
N PHE A 231 19.09 -3.10 2.80
CA PHE A 231 19.05 -1.80 3.45
C PHE A 231 18.36 -0.77 2.55
N ASN A 232 17.42 -0.02 3.11
CA ASN A 232 16.75 1.09 2.47
C ASN A 232 16.86 2.31 3.40
N TYR A 233 17.52 3.35 2.93
CA TYR A 233 17.77 4.57 3.71
C TYR A 233 16.50 5.39 3.93
N ARG A 234 15.56 5.38 2.97
CA ARG A 234 14.28 6.09 3.04
C ARG A 234 13.19 5.34 3.83
N ARG A 235 13.47 4.15 4.37
CA ARG A 235 12.44 3.26 4.97
C ARG A 235 11.62 3.94 6.08
N ALA A 236 12.32 4.68 6.94
CA ALA A 236 11.76 5.28 8.15
C ALA A 236 11.30 6.73 7.94
N GLU A 237 11.40 7.25 6.73
CA GLU A 237 10.97 8.61 6.42
C GLU A 237 9.46 8.73 6.57
N LYS A 238 9.04 9.85 7.16
CA LYS A 238 7.64 10.21 7.38
C LYS A 238 7.28 11.43 6.56
N GLU A 239 6.00 11.56 6.25
CA GLU A 239 5.47 12.69 5.50
C GLU A 239 5.75 14.02 6.22
N GLY A 240 6.12 15.04 5.45
CA GLY A 240 6.48 16.37 5.97
C GLY A 240 7.84 16.43 6.68
N GLN A 241 8.56 15.31 6.80
CA GLN A 241 9.91 15.31 7.34
C GLN A 241 10.88 16.01 6.38
N LEU A 242 11.64 16.98 6.89
CA LEU A 242 12.75 17.57 6.15
C LEU A 242 13.91 16.57 6.13
N VAL A 243 14.25 16.08 4.94
CA VAL A 243 15.37 15.16 4.70
C VAL A 243 16.43 15.86 3.86
N GLN A 244 17.70 15.64 4.17
CA GLN A 244 18.81 16.06 3.32
C GLN A 244 19.06 14.99 2.28
N ASP A 245 18.88 15.34 1.00
CA ASP A 245 19.13 14.42 -0.10
C ASP A 245 20.31 14.88 -0.99
N LYS A 246 20.91 13.94 -1.72
CA LYS A 246 21.99 14.18 -2.66
C LYS A 246 21.47 14.04 -4.09
N LEU A 247 21.37 15.17 -4.77
CA LEU A 247 20.87 15.23 -6.14
C LEU A 247 22.02 15.11 -7.15
N TRP A 248 21.78 14.36 -8.22
CA TRP A 248 22.70 14.28 -9.34
C TRP A 248 22.38 15.35 -10.37
N ILE A 249 23.23 16.37 -10.44
CA ILE A 249 23.11 17.46 -11.41
C ILE A 249 24.06 17.18 -12.56
N SER A 250 23.51 17.02 -13.77
CA SER A 250 24.34 16.81 -14.96
C SER A 250 25.12 18.09 -15.27
N VAL A 251 26.44 17.98 -15.40
CA VAL A 251 27.30 19.12 -15.80
C VAL A 251 26.97 19.61 -17.22
N HIS A 252 26.32 18.77 -18.04
CA HIS A 252 25.95 19.08 -19.42
C HIS A 252 24.53 19.65 -19.57
N SER A 253 23.67 19.52 -18.54
CA SER A 253 22.44 20.28 -18.52
C SER A 253 22.82 21.71 -18.15
N ASN A 254 22.57 22.69 -19.03
CA ASN A 254 22.68 24.12 -18.72
C ASN A 254 21.65 24.59 -17.66
N MET A 255 21.29 23.71 -16.72
CA MET A 255 20.28 23.92 -15.69
C MET A 255 20.96 24.38 -14.41
N THR A 256 20.33 25.34 -13.73
CA THR A 256 20.72 25.70 -12.37
C THR A 256 20.26 24.62 -11.38
N GLU A 257 20.86 24.58 -10.17
CA GLU A 257 20.49 23.61 -9.14
C GLU A 257 18.98 23.66 -8.81
N GLU A 258 18.41 24.86 -8.74
CA GLU A 258 16.97 25.09 -8.54
C GLU A 258 16.11 24.53 -9.70
N GLN A 259 16.58 24.63 -10.94
CA GLN A 259 15.90 24.07 -12.11
C GLN A 259 15.97 22.55 -12.17
N SER A 260 17.04 21.96 -11.63
CA SER A 260 17.15 20.49 -11.51
C SER A 260 16.30 19.90 -10.39
N ILE A 261 15.96 20.68 -9.37
CA ILE A 261 15.05 20.28 -8.26
C ILE A 261 13.59 20.34 -8.69
N ALA A 262 13.23 21.28 -9.57
CA ALA A 262 11.84 21.53 -9.99
C ALA A 262 11.35 20.64 -11.14
N LEU A 263 12.22 19.78 -11.69
CA LEU A 263 11.88 18.79 -12.70
C LEU A 263 11.30 17.56 -12.03
#